data_AF-A0A3A6PGL2-F1
#
_entry.id   AF-A0A3A6PGL2-F1
#
_cell.length_a   1.000
_cell.length_b   1.000
_cell.length_c   1.000
_cell.angle_alpha   90.00
_cell.angle_beta   90.00
_cell.angle_gamma   90.00
#
_symmetry.space_group_name_H-M   'P 1'
#
loop_
_entity.id
_entity.type
_entity.pdbx_description
1 polymer ?
#
loop_
_entity_poly.entity_id
_entity_poly.type
_entity_poly.pdbx_seq_one_letter_code
_entity_poly.pdbx_strand_id
1 'polypeptide(L)'
;MARFIGVLILSLILSLAFVLGYTYSTSGEMGQVEVGARWLVLVAKDAPAAYVPKQIWGNNPPLWAQRLAVLWDKADVPRWWWLPLALIVVIYIFMAIGGRRRA
;
A
#
# COMPACT_ATOMS: atom_id res chain seq x y z
N MET A 1 0.80 -26.56 4.33
CA MET A 1 1.18 -25.26 4.92
C MET A 1 1.75 -24.26 3.90
N ALA A 2 2.78 -24.60 3.11
CA ALA A 2 3.43 -23.65 2.19
C ALA A 2 2.48 -22.94 1.19
N ARG A 3 1.49 -23.66 0.63
CA ARG A 3 0.48 -23.08 -0.26
C ARG A 3 -0.40 -22.01 0.40
N PHE A 4 -0.73 -22.20 1.68
CA PHE A 4 -1.57 -21.25 2.42
C PHE A 4 -0.81 -19.97 2.76
N ILE A 5 0.44 -20.10 3.19
CA ILE A 5 1.34 -18.96 3.44
C ILE A 5 1.55 -18.15 2.16
N GLY A 6 1.73 -18.82 1.02
CA GLY A 6 1.85 -18.14 -0.28
C GLY A 6 0.62 -17.30 -0.63
N VAL A 7 -0.60 -17.83 -0.41
CA VAL A 7 -1.85 -17.09 -0.67
C VAL A 7 -2.00 -15.89 0.27
N LEU A 8 -1.63 -16.03 1.54
CA LEU A 8 -1.67 -14.93 2.51
C LEU A 8 -0.74 -13.78 2.09
N ILE A 9 0.51 -14.10 1.79
CA ILE A 9 1.51 -13.10 1.37
C ILE A 9 1.06 -12.42 0.08
N LEU A 10 0.62 -13.20 -0.92
CA LEU A 10 0.13 -12.64 -2.18
C LEU A 10 -1.07 -11.71 -1.98
N SER A 11 -2.02 -12.10 -1.13
CA SER A 11 -3.22 -11.30 -0.83
C SER A 11 -2.86 -9.99 -0.12
N LEU A 12 -1.90 -10.03 0.80
CA LEU A 12 -1.36 -8.84 1.46
C LEU A 12 -0.70 -7.87 0.47
N ILE A 13 0.17 -8.40 -0.41
CA ILE A 13 0.86 -7.59 -1.42
C ILE A 13 -0.14 -6.98 -2.39
N LEU A 14 -1.08 -7.77 -2.91
CA LEU A 14 -2.11 -7.30 -3.83
C LEU A 14 -3.02 -6.26 -3.18
N SER A 15 -3.43 -6.49 -1.93
CA SER A 15 -4.22 -5.52 -1.16
C SER A 15 -3.48 -4.19 -1.02
N LEU A 16 -2.21 -4.24 -0.65
CA LEU A 16 -1.42 -3.04 -0.44
C LEU A 16 -1.21 -2.28 -1.76
N ALA A 17 -0.87 -2.99 -2.84
CA ALA A 17 -0.73 -2.42 -4.16
C ALA A 17 -2.05 -1.80 -4.64
N PHE A 18 -3.18 -2.44 -4.38
CA PHE A 18 -4.50 -1.92 -4.71
C PHE A 18 -4.81 -0.63 -3.96
N VAL A 19 -4.58 -0.59 -2.65
CA VAL A 19 -4.83 0.60 -1.82
C VAL A 19 -3.94 1.76 -2.25
N LEU A 20 -2.65 1.51 -2.48
CA LEU A 20 -1.72 2.54 -2.95
C LEU A 20 -2.06 3.02 -4.36
N GLY A 21 -2.42 2.11 -5.27
CA GLY A 21 -2.83 2.44 -6.64
C GLY A 21 -4.15 3.22 -6.69
N TYR A 22 -5.14 2.82 -5.89
CA TYR A 22 -6.40 3.55 -5.74
C TYR A 22 -6.16 4.96 -5.19
N THR A 23 -5.31 5.09 -4.18
CA THR A 23 -4.93 6.39 -3.61
C THR A 23 -4.16 7.23 -4.62
N TYR A 24 -3.26 6.63 -5.40
CA TYR A 24 -2.56 7.31 -6.50
C TYR A 24 -3.54 7.88 -7.52
N SER A 25 -4.49 7.05 -7.98
CA SER A 25 -5.49 7.42 -8.97
C SER A 25 -6.43 8.52 -8.48
N THR A 26 -6.84 8.46 -7.21
CA THR A 26 -7.74 9.48 -6.61
C THR A 26 -7.01 10.76 -6.22
N SER A 27 -5.70 10.71 -5.99
CA SER A 27 -4.91 11.87 -5.57
C SER A 27 -4.50 12.80 -6.72
N GLY A 28 -4.71 12.41 -7.97
CA GLY A 28 -4.30 13.17 -9.16
C GLY A 28 -2.77 13.32 -9.29
N GLU A 29 -2.32 14.06 -10.30
CA GLU A 29 -0.91 14.39 -10.48
C GLU A 29 -0.45 15.35 -9.37
N MET A 30 0.03 14.80 -8.24
CA MET A 30 0.68 15.60 -7.20
C MET A 30 1.94 16.23 -7.78
N GLY A 31 1.93 17.54 -8.00
CA GLY A 31 3.08 18.29 -8.50
C GLY A 31 4.26 18.23 -7.52
N GLN A 32 5.48 18.44 -8.02
CA GLN A 32 6.70 18.32 -7.21
C GLN A 32 6.68 19.22 -5.95
N VAL A 33 6.14 20.44 -6.10
CA VAL A 33 6.00 21.41 -5.00
C VAL A 33 5.05 20.91 -3.92
N GLU A 34 3.93 20.30 -4.31
CA GLU A 34 2.95 19.75 -3.37
C GLU A 34 3.54 18.56 -2.59
N VAL A 35 4.27 17.68 -3.27
CA VAL A 35 4.96 16.55 -2.64
C VAL A 35 5.96 17.04 -1.60
N GLY A 36 6.78 18.04 -1.94
CA GLY A 36 7.74 18.63 -1.00
C GLY A 36 7.09 19.27 0.22
N ALA A 37 6.02 20.04 0.01
CA ALA A 37 5.27 20.66 1.10
C ALA A 37 4.64 19.60 2.04
N ARG A 38 4.02 18.56 1.48
CA ARG A 38 3.44 17.46 2.27
C ARG A 38 4.51 16.64 2.99
N TRP A 39 5.65 16.39 2.35
CA TRP A 39 6.79 15.74 2.99
C TRP A 39 7.26 16.50 4.23
N LEU A 40 7.42 17.82 4.14
CA LEU A 40 7.79 18.65 5.29
C LEU A 40 6.77 18.54 6.43
N VAL A 41 5.47 18.49 6.11
CA VAL A 41 4.42 18.28 7.12
C VAL A 41 4.55 16.90 7.77
N LEU A 42 4.83 15.84 6.99
CA LEU A 42 5.04 14.50 7.55
C LEU A 42 6.25 14.44 8.48
N VAL A 43 7.36 15.08 8.09
CA VAL A 43 8.56 15.15 8.92
C VAL A 43 8.29 15.98 10.17
N ALA A 44 7.60 17.11 10.06
CA ALA A 44 7.28 17.97 11.21
C ALA A 44 6.33 17.30 12.21
N LYS A 45 5.51 16.35 11.77
CA LYS A 45 4.61 15.56 12.61
C LYS A 45 5.22 14.25 13.09
N ASP A 46 6.49 13.98 12.75
CA ASP A 46 7.13 12.67 12.95
C ASP A 46 6.22 11.50 12.52
N ALA A 47 5.57 11.67 11.37
CA ALA A 47 4.63 10.70 10.85
C ALA A 47 5.36 9.37 10.54
N PRO A 48 4.76 8.20 10.85
CA PRO A 48 5.40 6.90 10.59
C PRO A 48 5.84 6.71 9.13
N ALA A 49 5.08 7.28 8.19
CA ALA A 49 5.38 7.24 6.76
C ALA A 49 6.71 7.94 6.40
N ALA A 50 7.16 8.93 7.19
CA ALA A 50 8.41 9.64 6.98
C ALA A 50 9.63 8.94 7.59
N TYR A 51 9.44 7.99 8.50
CA TYR A 51 10.53 7.34 9.23
C TYR A 51 11.47 6.56 8.29
N VAL A 52 10.91 5.68 7.45
CA VAL A 52 11.71 4.81 6.57
C VAL A 52 12.51 5.63 5.54
N PRO A 53 11.92 6.59 4.80
CA PRO A 53 12.70 7.40 3.87
C PRO A 53 13.76 8.26 4.57
N LYS A 54 13.45 8.78 5.77
CA LYS A 54 14.40 9.58 6.56
C LYS A 54 15.58 8.74 7.05
N GLN A 55 15.35 7.50 7.41
CA GLN A 55 16.40 6.58 7.86
C GLN A 55 17.35 6.19 6.71
N ILE A 56 16.82 5.97 5.50
CA ILE A 56 17.61 5.50 4.36
C ILE A 56 18.34 6.65 3.65
N TRP A 57 17.67 7.80 3.47
CA TRP A 57 18.20 8.93 2.67
C TRP A 57 18.42 10.23 3.46
N GLY A 58 18.16 10.25 4.77
CA GLY A 58 18.30 11.45 5.60
C GLY A 58 17.15 12.45 5.44
N ASN A 59 17.41 13.73 5.73
CA ASN A 59 16.37 14.77 5.77
C ASN A 59 15.81 15.18 4.39
N ASN A 60 16.50 14.84 3.29
CA ASN A 60 16.08 15.20 1.95
C ASN A 60 16.07 13.98 1.01
N PRO A 61 15.10 13.05 1.19
CA PRO A 61 15.00 11.88 0.34
C PRO A 61 14.67 12.27 -1.11
N PRO A 62 14.97 11.40 -2.09
CA PRO A 62 14.62 11.65 -3.48
C PRO A 62 13.10 11.81 -3.65
N LEU A 63 12.69 12.59 -4.67
CA LEU A 63 11.28 12.98 -4.86
C LEU A 63 10.32 11.79 -4.91
N TRP A 64 10.72 10.68 -5.54
CA TRP A 64 9.90 9.47 -5.61
C TRP A 64 9.64 8.86 -4.22
N ALA A 65 10.62 8.91 -3.32
CA ALA A 65 10.49 8.39 -1.96
C ALA A 65 9.63 9.32 -1.09
N GLN A 66 9.75 10.64 -1.26
CA GLN A 66 8.83 11.61 -0.67
C GLN A 66 7.39 11.36 -1.13
N ARG A 67 7.20 11.13 -2.43
CA ARG A 67 5.89 10.86 -3.03
C ARG A 67 5.28 9.57 -2.47
N LEU A 68 6.08 8.52 -2.31
CA LEU A 68 5.66 7.26 -1.70
C LEU A 68 5.24 7.44 -0.23
N ALA A 69 5.99 8.19 0.56
CA ALA A 69 5.64 8.48 1.94
C ALA A 69 4.33 9.27 2.05
N VAL A 70 4.17 10.29 1.21
CA VAL A 70 2.93 11.07 1.10
C VAL A 70 1.76 10.20 0.67
N LEU A 71 1.96 9.29 -0.28
CA LEU A 71 0.94 8.34 -0.69
C LEU A 71 0.56 7.40 0.44
N TRP A 72 1.53 6.89 1.18
CA TRP A 72 1.32 5.97 2.29
C TRP A 72 0.48 6.61 3.39
N ASP A 73 0.81 7.85 3.75
CA ASP A 73 0.07 8.62 4.75
C ASP A 73 -1.36 8.91 4.27
N LYS A 74 -1.53 9.37 3.01
CA LYS A 74 -2.85 9.59 2.40
C LYS A 74 -3.70 8.33 2.32
N ALA A 75 -3.07 7.19 2.01
CA ALA A 75 -3.76 5.93 1.82
C ALA A 75 -4.38 5.42 3.11
N ASP A 76 -3.88 5.89 4.27
CA ASP A 76 -4.30 5.46 5.60
C ASP A 76 -4.42 3.93 5.64
N VAL A 77 -3.32 3.25 5.29
CA VAL A 77 -3.26 1.79 5.13
C VAL A 77 -3.94 1.03 6.29
N PRO A 78 -3.83 1.44 7.58
CA PRO A 78 -4.56 0.81 8.68
C PRO A 78 -6.09 0.79 8.53
N ARG A 79 -6.69 1.80 7.87
CA ARG A 79 -8.14 1.85 7.60
C ARG A 79 -8.61 0.72 6.69
N TRP A 80 -7.72 0.16 5.88
CA TRP A 80 -8.00 -0.89 4.90
C TRP A 80 -7.68 -2.29 5.41
N TRP A 81 -7.62 -2.50 6.74
CA TRP A 81 -7.29 -3.78 7.38
C TRP A 81 -8.15 -4.98 6.91
N TRP A 82 -9.37 -4.73 6.43
CA TRP A 82 -10.31 -5.76 5.97
C TRP A 82 -10.05 -6.23 4.54
N LEU A 83 -9.33 -5.45 3.73
CA LEU A 83 -9.17 -5.70 2.29
C LEU A 83 -8.36 -6.99 1.98
N PRO A 84 -7.28 -7.32 2.72
CA PRO A 84 -6.61 -8.61 2.58
C PRO A 84 -7.54 -9.79 2.89
N LEU A 85 -8.40 -9.66 3.91
CA LEU A 85 -9.35 -10.71 4.29
C LEU A 85 -10.39 -10.94 3.18
N ALA A 86 -10.92 -9.87 2.60
CA ALA A 86 -11.85 -9.95 1.47
C ALA A 86 -11.21 -10.64 0.25
N LEU A 87 -9.95 -10.33 -0.08
CA LEU A 87 -9.23 -10.98 -1.18
C LEU A 87 -9.04 -12.48 -0.94
N ILE A 88 -8.71 -12.89 0.28
CA ILE A 88 -8.57 -14.31 0.63
C ILE A 88 -9.90 -15.06 0.40
N VAL A 89 -11.03 -14.47 0.82
CA VAL A 89 -12.36 -15.04 0.60
C VAL A 89 -12.66 -15.19 -0.90
N VAL A 90 -12.37 -14.16 -1.69
CA VAL A 90 -12.57 -14.19 -3.16
C VAL A 90 -11.72 -15.29 -3.80
N ILE A 91 -10.41 -15.34 -3.50
CA ILE A 91 -9.50 -16.36 -4.02
C ILE A 91 -9.99 -17.77 -3.64
N TYR A 92 -10.44 -17.94 -2.40
CA TYR A 92 -10.96 -19.22 -1.92
C TYR A 92 -12.22 -19.66 -2.67
N ILE A 93 -13.18 -18.75 -2.89
CA ILE A 93 -14.39 -19.02 -3.69
C ILE A 93 -14.00 -19.41 -5.12
N PHE A 94 -13.08 -18.68 -5.76
CA PHE A 94 -12.62 -19.01 -7.10
C PHE A 94 -11.96 -20.39 -7.17
N MET A 95 -11.15 -20.77 -6.18
CA MET A 95 -10.57 -22.11 -6.11
C MET A 95 -11.65 -23.20 -5.90
N ALA A 96 -12.63 -22.94 -5.05
CA ALA A 96 -13.73 -23.88 -4.78
C ALA A 96 -14.65 -24.10 -6.01
N ILE A 97 -14.87 -23.06 -6.82
CA ILE A 97 -15.65 -23.14 -8.05
C ILE A 97 -14.83 -23.81 -9.18
N GLY A 98 -13.52 -23.51 -9.27
CA GLY A 98 -12.63 -24.08 -10.27
C GLY A 98 -12.38 -25.59 -10.07
N GLY A 99 -12.38 -26.08 -8.83
CA GLY A 99 -12.24 -27.51 -8.52
C GLY A 99 -13.43 -28.36 -8.98
N ARG A 100 -14.63 -27.80 -9.09
CA ARG A 100 -15.83 -28.53 -9.55
C ARG A 100 -15.87 -28.81 -11.05
N ARG A 101 -15.07 -28.13 -11.88
CA ARG A 101 -15.06 -28.34 -13.35
C ARG A 101 -14.10 -29.44 -13.82
N ARG A 102 -13.40 -30.12 -12.90
CA ARG A 102 -12.48 -31.23 -13.23
C ARG A 102 -12.94 -32.59 -12.67
N ALA A 103 -14.19 -32.70 -12.23
CA ALA A 103 -14.82 -33.97 -11.85
C ALA A 103 -15.88 -34.33 -12.91
#